data_AF-A0A1M4XI85-F1
#
_entry.id   AF-A0A1M4XI85-F1
#
_cell.length_a   1.000
_cell.length_b   1.000
_cell.length_c   1.000
_cell.angle_alpha   90.00
_cell.angle_beta   90.00
_cell.angle_gamma   90.00
#
_symmetry.space_group_name_H-M   'P 1'
#
loop_
_entity.id
_entity.type
_entity.pdbx_description
1 polymer ?
#
loop_
_entity_poly.entity_id
_entity_poly.type
_entity_poly.pdbx_seq_one_letter_code
_entity_poly.pdbx_strand_id
1 'polypeptide(L)' 'MFEKKHSSFKSPDLKAMQEIVINSRTRIYVEAGEDPEEAKERYLSRLENKKP' A
#
# COMPACT_ATOMS: atom_id res chain seq x y z
N MET A 1 33.70 1.76 -16.91
CA MET A 1 32.99 1.79 -15.61
C MET A 1 31.61 2.36 -15.85
N PHE A 2 30.56 1.58 -15.64
CA PHE A 2 29.18 2.08 -15.69
C PHE A 2 28.73 2.35 -14.25
N GLU A 3 28.77 3.62 -13.84
CA GLU A 3 28.17 4.05 -12.58
C GLU A 3 26.65 3.96 -12.70
N LYS A 4 26.09 2.84 -12.24
CA LYS A 4 24.66 2.76 -11.95
C LYS A 4 24.39 3.72 -10.80
N LYS A 5 23.89 4.91 -11.11
CA LYS A 5 23.28 5.82 -10.13
C LYS A 5 22.21 5.02 -9.41
N HIS A 6 22.51 4.54 -8.20
CA HIS A 6 21.52 3.97 -7.31
C HIS A 6 20.55 5.13 -7.03
N SER A 7 19.42 5.15 -7.72
CA SER A 7 18.33 6.05 -7.35
C SER A 7 18.02 5.67 -5.91
N SER A 8 18.32 6.57 -4.97
CA SER A 8 17.99 6.42 -3.56
C SER A 8 16.46 6.45 -3.45
N PHE A 9 15.81 5.38 -3.89
CA PHE A 9 14.40 5.16 -3.70
C PHE A 9 14.25 4.81 -2.23
N LYS A 10 14.06 5.85 -1.41
CA LYS A 10 13.66 5.68 -0.02
C LYS A 10 12.30 5.01 -0.07
N SER A 11 12.26 3.70 0.18
CA SER A 11 11.01 3.00 0.38
C SER A 11 10.27 3.71 1.52
N PRO A 12 8.99 4.08 1.32
CA PRO A 12 8.23 4.71 2.38
C PRO A 12 8.22 3.81 3.62
N ASP A 13 8.50 4.41 4.79
CA ASP A 13 8.57 3.71 6.06
C ASP A 13 7.20 3.15 6.43
N LEU A 14 7.00 1.84 6.26
CA LEU A 14 5.75 1.14 6.59
C LEU A 14 5.34 1.33 8.07
N LYS A 15 6.30 1.63 8.94
CA LYS A 15 6.06 1.90 10.37
C LYS A 15 5.37 3.25 10.62
N ALA A 16 5.49 4.19 9.69
CA ALA A 16 4.78 5.46 9.74
C ALA A 16 3.36 5.37 9.12
N MET A 17 3.02 4.20 8.55
CA MET A 17 1.74 3.93 7.91
C MET A 17 0.81 3.17 8.84
N GLN A 18 -0.50 3.31 8.62
CA GLN A 18 -1.54 2.59 9.33
C GLN A 18 -1.78 1.22 8.68
N GLU A 19 -1.56 0.14 9.43
CA GLU A 19 -1.89 -1.23 8.99
C GLU A 19 -3.40 -1.47 9.15
N ILE A 20 -4.07 -1.78 8.04
CA ILE A 20 -5.49 -2.19 8.03
C ILE A 20 -5.57 -3.64 7.58
N VAL A 21 -6.18 -4.46 8.44
CA VAL A 21 -6.42 -5.87 8.16
C VAL A 21 -7.79 -6.02 7.48
N ILE A 22 -7.79 -6.35 6.19
CA ILE A 22 -9.01 -6.58 5.41
C ILE A 22 -9.58 -7.97 5.67
N ASN A 23 -8.70 -8.97 5.71
CA ASN A 23 -9.02 -10.37 6.02
C ASN A 23 -7.76 -11.08 6.58
N SER A 24 -7.86 -12.38 6.89
CA SER A 24 -6.77 -13.15 7.49
C SER A 24 -5.49 -13.25 6.62
N ARG A 25 -5.59 -12.99 5.32
CA ARG A 25 -4.49 -13.06 4.34
C ARG A 25 -4.11 -11.71 3.72
N THR A 26 -4.92 -10.67 3.92
CA THR A 26 -4.75 -9.39 3.24
C THR A 26 -4.65 -8.26 4.24
N ARG A 27 -3.51 -7.59 4.22
CA ARG A 27 -3.23 -6.37 4.98
C ARG A 27 -2.81 -5.28 4.01
N ILE A 28 -3.34 -4.08 4.21
CA ILE A 28 -2.96 -2.89 3.45
C ILE A 28 -2.33 -1.88 4.39
N TYR A 29 -1.40 -1.10 3.87
CA TYR A 29 -0.77 0.00 4.59
C TYR A 29 -1.22 1.29 3.93
N VAL A 30 -1.77 2.19 4.73
CA VAL A 30 -2.27 3.50 4.29
C VAL A 30 -1.66 4.62 5.11
N GLU A 31 -1.84 5.87 4.70
CA GLU A 31 -1.34 7.00 5.48
C GLU A 31 -2.03 7.06 6.86
N ALA A 32 -1.27 7.49 7.87
CA ALA A 32 -1.80 7.62 9.23
C ALA A 32 -2.89 8.70 9.26
N GLY A 33 -4.13 8.29 9.54
CA GLY A 33 -5.30 9.17 9.54
C GLY A 33 -6.28 8.92 8.41
N GLU A 34 -6.02 7.97 7.52
CA GLU A 34 -7.01 7.50 6.55
C GLU A 34 -8.02 6.55 7.19
N ASP A 35 -9.29 6.69 6.81
CA ASP A 35 -10.38 5.87 7.34
C ASP A 35 -10.23 4.39 6.92
N PRO A 36 -10.25 3.44 7.87
CA PRO A 36 -10.07 2.03 7.57
C PRO A 36 -11.10 1.46 6.59
N GLU A 37 -12.33 1.95 6.64
CA GLU A 37 -13.42 1.50 5.78
C GLU A 37 -13.25 1.99 4.34
N GLU A 38 -12.96 3.27 4.14
CA GLU A 38 -12.71 3.84 2.81
C GLU A 38 -11.49 3.19 2.14
N ALA A 39 -10.41 3.01 2.90
CA ALA A 39 -9.21 2.31 2.44
C ALA A 39 -9.51 0.86 1.99
N LYS A 40 -10.38 0.16 2.71
CA LYS A 40 -10.82 -1.19 2.38
C LYS A 40 -11.68 -1.21 1.12
N GLU A 41 -12.66 -0.31 1.02
CA GLU A 41 -13.51 -0.18 -0.18
C GLU A 41 -12.67 0.11 -1.42
N ARG A 42 -11.76 1.09 -1.35
CA ARG A 42 -10.83 1.42 -2.44
C ARG A 42 -10.00 0.22 -2.88
N TYR A 43 -9.51 -0.58 -1.94
CA TYR A 43 -8.76 -1.79 -2.26
C TYR A 43 -9.64 -2.84 -2.97
N LEU A 44 -10.86 -3.05 -2.48
CA LEU A 44 -11.82 -3.98 -3.07
C LEU A 44 -12.25 -3.54 -4.48
N SER A 45 -12.59 -2.26 -4.66
CA SER A 45 -12.94 -1.72 -5.99
C SER A 45 -11.79 -1.87 -6.99
N ARG A 46 -10.53 -1.69 -6.56
CA ARG A 46 -9.36 -1.93 -7.43
C ARG A 46 -9.22 -3.41 -7.83
N LEU A 47 -9.55 -4.33 -6.93
CA LEU A 47 -9.57 -5.78 -7.21
C LEU A 47 -10.64 -6.14 -8.23
N GLU A 48 -11.85 -5.58 -8.09
CA GLU A 48 -12.96 -5.83 -9.01
C GLU A 48 -12.72 -5.27 -10.42
N ASN A 49 -12.03 -4.14 -10.51
CA ASN A 49 -11.61 -3.56 -11.80
C ASN A 49 -10.44 -4.32 -12.44
N LYS A 50 -9.79 -5.23 -11.69
CA LYS A 50 -8.78 -6.16 -12.19
C LYS A 50 -9.45 -7.43 -12.72
N LYS A 51 -10.42 -7.28 -13.63
CA LYS A 51 -10.90 -8.41 -14.45
C LYS A 51 -9.88 -8.66 -15.59
N PRO A 52 -9.66 -9.94 -15.97
CA PRO A 52 -8.63 -10.36 -16.92
C PRO A 52 -8.79 -9.76 -18.31
#